data_AF-A0A6N4T9X0-F1
#
_entry.id   AF-A0A6N4T9X0-F1
#
_cell.length_a   1.000
_cell.length_b   1.000
_cell.length_c   1.000
_cell.angle_alpha   90.00
_cell.angle_beta   90.00
_cell.angle_gamma   90.00
#
_symmetry.space_group_name_H-M   'P 1'
#
loop_
_entity.id
_entity.type
_entity.pdbx_description
1 polymer ?
#
loop_
_entity_poly.entity_id
_entity_poly.type
_entity_poly.pdbx_seq_one_letter_code
_entity_poly.pdbx_strand_id
1 'polypeptide(L)'
;MAKDKYFVEVLAADPANIPDVVLLNGFVGNSALEGYTRLYLNAVLNEYYEIPSDAILHTAAASASSNNPLETAYVWIKADAELIRKGKSVADTKLSFFNGPIQSAQAASAANAAAQAAVAGGPTGVLNCTQAPAQCGNTAWPGCPDTPK
;
A
#
# COMPACT_ATOMS: atom_id res chain seq x y z
N MET A 1 8.96 -43.09 7.05
CA MET A 1 8.40 -41.98 7.84
C MET A 1 9.45 -41.62 8.88
N ALA A 2 10.27 -40.60 8.64
CA ALA A 2 11.22 -40.16 9.66
C ALA A 2 10.41 -39.67 10.87
N LYS A 3 10.76 -40.12 12.06
CA LYS A 3 10.12 -39.72 13.30
C LYS A 3 10.43 -38.24 13.50
N ASP A 4 9.43 -37.37 13.34
CA ASP A 4 9.58 -35.95 13.64
C ASP A 4 10.13 -35.85 15.06
N LYS A 5 11.36 -35.35 15.22
CA LYS A 5 11.91 -35.08 16.54
C LYS A 5 11.00 -34.08 17.22
N TYR A 6 10.61 -34.35 18.46
CA TYR A 6 9.74 -33.44 19.18
C TYR A 6 10.46 -32.09 19.32
N PHE A 7 9.71 -31.00 19.17
CA PHE A 7 10.20 -29.62 19.31
C PHE A 7 11.21 -29.44 20.48
N VAL A 8 10.86 -30.00 21.64
CA VAL A 8 11.69 -29.94 22.86
C VAL A 8 13.01 -30.71 22.68
N GLU A 9 13.00 -31.86 22.01
CA GLU A 9 14.21 -32.64 21.74
C GLU A 9 15.16 -31.93 20.76
N VAL A 10 14.65 -30.99 19.96
CA VAL A 10 15.46 -30.20 19.03
C VAL A 10 16.06 -28.99 19.72
N LEU A 11 15.23 -28.18 20.40
CA LEU A 11 15.70 -26.92 21.01
C LEU A 11 16.31 -27.10 22.39
N ALA A 12 15.80 -28.02 23.20
CA ALA A 12 16.30 -28.31 24.55
C ALA A 12 17.04 -29.65 24.59
N ALA A 13 17.73 -30.00 23.51
CA ALA A 13 18.57 -31.21 23.43
C ALA A 13 19.59 -31.27 24.57
N ASP A 14 20.15 -30.11 24.93
CA ASP A 14 20.88 -29.89 26.17
C ASP A 14 20.10 -28.92 27.07
N PRO A 15 19.43 -29.41 28.12
CA PRO A 15 18.62 -28.56 29.00
C PRO A 15 19.47 -27.57 29.81
N ALA A 16 20.79 -27.77 29.91
CA ALA A 16 21.68 -26.80 30.55
C ALA A 16 22.07 -25.64 29.62
N ASN A 17 21.94 -25.82 28.30
CA ASN A 17 22.37 -24.85 27.28
C ASN A 17 21.28 -24.69 26.21
N ILE A 18 20.16 -24.05 26.59
CA ILE A 18 19.06 -23.77 25.67
C ILE A 18 19.48 -22.59 24.76
N PRO A 19 19.41 -22.75 23.42
CA PRO A 19 19.72 -21.67 22.50
C PRO A 19 18.70 -20.53 22.63
N ASP A 20 19.16 -19.31 22.44
CA ASP A 20 18.27 -18.16 22.34
C ASP A 20 17.55 -18.16 20.99
N VAL A 21 16.22 -18.05 21.02
CA VAL A 21 15.37 -18.28 19.86
C VAL A 21 14.24 -17.27 19.73
N VAL A 22 13.91 -16.96 18.49
CA VAL A 22 12.71 -16.21 18.13
C VAL A 22 11.75 -17.14 17.40
N LEU A 23 10.47 -17.08 17.78
CA LEU A 23 9.39 -17.79 17.11
C LEU A 23 8.68 -16.87 16.13
N LEU A 24 8.63 -17.29 14.87
CA LEU A 24 7.85 -16.63 13.81
C LEU A 24 6.69 -17.53 13.38
N ASN A 25 5.60 -16.92 12.94
CA ASN A 25 4.45 -17.62 12.38
C ASN A 25 4.08 -17.03 11.01
N GLY A 26 3.75 -17.89 10.06
CA GLY A 26 3.36 -17.47 8.71
C GLY A 26 3.30 -18.64 7.73
N PHE A 27 3.37 -18.35 6.43
CA PHE A 27 3.37 -19.36 5.36
C PHE A 27 4.78 -19.53 4.82
N VAL A 28 5.34 -20.73 4.96
CA VAL A 28 6.70 -21.04 4.48
C VAL A 28 6.66 -21.27 2.97
N GLY A 29 7.64 -20.71 2.26
CA GLY A 29 7.81 -20.93 0.82
C GLY A 29 9.26 -20.79 0.39
N ASN A 30 9.51 -21.10 -0.89
CA ASN A 30 10.85 -20.97 -1.47
C ASN A 30 11.24 -19.50 -1.58
N SER A 31 12.49 -19.18 -1.20
CA SER A 31 13.08 -17.88 -1.49
C SER A 31 13.59 -17.83 -2.92
N ALA A 32 13.71 -16.60 -3.44
CA ALA A 32 14.47 -16.33 -4.66
C ALA A 32 15.96 -16.08 -4.37
N LEU A 33 16.35 -15.91 -3.11
CA LEU A 33 17.75 -15.76 -2.69
C LEU A 33 18.32 -17.14 -2.34
N GLU A 34 19.53 -17.42 -2.83
CA GLU A 34 20.23 -18.66 -2.49
C GLU A 34 20.56 -18.70 -0.99
N GLY A 35 20.29 -19.83 -0.34
CA GLY A 35 20.53 -19.99 1.10
C GLY A 35 19.46 -19.34 1.99
N TYR A 36 18.34 -18.88 1.44
CA TYR A 36 17.23 -18.32 2.20
C TYR A 36 15.95 -19.15 2.07
N THR A 37 15.15 -19.09 3.12
CA THR A 37 13.76 -19.56 3.18
C THR A 37 12.85 -18.35 3.33
N ARG A 38 11.74 -18.30 2.59
CA ARG A 38 10.79 -17.20 2.70
C ARG A 38 9.68 -17.55 3.68
N LEU A 39 9.36 -16.63 4.57
CA LEU A 39 8.18 -16.69 5.44
C LEU A 39 7.22 -15.55 5.09
N TYR A 40 6.09 -15.87 4.47
CA TYR A 40 5.03 -14.92 4.20
C TYR A 40 4.22 -14.63 5.46
N LEU A 41 3.98 -13.35 5.72
CA LEU A 41 3.30 -12.87 6.93
C LEU A 41 1.79 -12.75 6.76
N ASN A 42 1.29 -12.90 5.54
CA ASN A 42 -0.12 -12.82 5.21
C ASN A 42 -0.48 -13.75 4.04
N ALA A 43 -1.77 -14.06 3.90
CA ALA A 43 -2.30 -14.95 2.87
C ALA A 43 -2.26 -14.36 1.44
N VAL A 44 -2.02 -13.06 1.30
CA VAL A 44 -1.88 -12.38 0.00
C VAL A 44 -0.44 -12.45 -0.52
N LEU A 45 0.49 -13.01 0.29
CA LEU A 45 1.87 -13.31 -0.08
C LEU A 45 2.70 -12.09 -0.49
N ASN A 46 2.33 -10.89 -0.03
CA ASN A 46 2.98 -9.64 -0.42
C ASN A 46 3.86 -9.01 0.67
N GLU A 47 3.83 -9.56 1.90
CA GLU A 47 4.72 -9.22 3.01
C GLU A 47 5.43 -10.48 3.48
N TYR A 48 6.76 -10.44 3.58
CA TYR A 48 7.55 -11.62 3.94
C TYR A 48 8.92 -11.26 4.54
N TYR A 49 9.46 -12.21 5.29
CA TYR A 49 10.88 -12.25 5.64
C TYR A 49 11.61 -13.22 4.72
N GLU A 50 12.81 -12.85 4.29
CA GLU A 50 13.82 -13.82 3.86
C GLU A 50 14.65 -14.18 5.10
N ILE A 51 14.63 -15.46 5.45
CA ILE A 51 15.32 -16.03 6.63
C ILE A 51 16.50 -16.85 6.13
N PRO A 52 17.75 -16.64 6.61
CA PRO A 52 18.85 -17.54 6.31
C PRO A 52 18.47 -18.98 6.69
N SER A 53 18.59 -19.93 5.76
CA SER A 53 18.10 -21.30 5.98
C SER A 53 18.86 -22.03 7.09
N ASP A 54 20.12 -21.66 7.34
CA ASP A 54 20.97 -22.19 8.42
C ASP A 54 20.68 -21.58 9.81
N ALA A 55 19.87 -20.52 9.86
CA ALA A 55 19.36 -19.94 11.10
C ALA A 55 18.07 -20.62 11.59
N ILE A 56 17.40 -21.42 10.74
CA ILE A 56 16.18 -22.15 11.12
C ILE A 56 16.56 -23.38 11.93
N LEU A 57 16.13 -23.39 13.20
CA LEU A 57 16.39 -24.47 14.13
C LEU A 57 15.28 -25.52 14.10
N HIS A 58 14.02 -25.09 13.92
CA HIS A 58 12.88 -26.00 13.85
C HIS A 58 11.73 -25.40 13.05
N THR A 59 10.90 -26.25 12.46
CA THR A 59 9.65 -25.86 11.79
C THR A 59 8.58 -26.87 12.11
N ALA A 60 7.40 -26.38 12.51
CA ALA A 60 6.23 -27.21 12.79
C ALA A 60 5.00 -26.63 12.10
N ALA A 61 4.18 -27.49 11.49
CA ALA A 61 2.90 -27.08 10.95
C ALA A 61 1.96 -26.65 12.08
N ALA A 62 1.32 -25.50 11.92
CA ALA A 62 0.20 -25.09 12.73
C ALA A 62 -1.07 -25.59 12.03
N SER A 63 -1.78 -26.51 12.69
CA SER A 63 -2.99 -27.10 12.13
C SER A 63 -4.00 -26.01 11.76
N ALA A 64 -4.63 -26.17 10.60
CA ALA A 64 -5.78 -25.37 10.23
C ALA A 64 -6.84 -25.46 11.33
N SER A 65 -7.42 -24.31 11.68
CA SER A 65 -8.51 -24.23 12.64
C SER A 65 -9.71 -23.56 11.97
N SER A 66 -10.88 -23.61 12.61
CA SER A 66 -12.07 -22.90 12.12
C SER A 66 -11.82 -21.41 11.86
N ASN A 67 -10.85 -20.82 12.57
CA ASN A 67 -10.52 -19.39 12.52
C ASN A 67 -9.32 -19.08 11.60
N ASN A 68 -8.58 -20.10 11.16
CA ASN A 68 -7.53 -19.97 10.17
C ASN A 68 -7.54 -21.22 9.26
N PRO A 69 -8.27 -21.18 8.14
CA PRO A 69 -8.41 -22.32 7.24
C PRO A 69 -7.13 -22.63 6.46
N LEU A 70 -6.17 -21.70 6.44
CA LEU A 70 -4.89 -21.90 5.79
C LEU A 70 -3.88 -22.40 6.81
N GLU A 71 -3.23 -23.52 6.50
CA GLU A 71 -2.15 -24.04 7.33
C GLU A 71 -0.99 -23.04 7.34
N THR A 72 -0.58 -22.63 8.54
CA THR A 72 0.64 -21.83 8.75
C THR A 72 1.72 -22.73 9.33
N ALA A 73 2.92 -22.21 9.47
CA ALA A 73 4.00 -22.87 10.18
C ALA A 73 4.50 -21.98 11.31
N TYR A 74 4.90 -22.62 12.40
CA TYR A 74 5.77 -22.05 13.41
C TYR A 74 7.22 -22.32 13.01
N VAL A 75 8.03 -21.27 12.96
CA VAL A 75 9.45 -21.34 12.59
C VAL A 75 10.26 -20.77 13.75
N TRP A 76 11.10 -21.61 14.35
CA TRP A 76 12.04 -21.20 15.39
C TRP A 76 13.39 -20.93 14.74
N ILE A 77 13.90 -19.74 14.96
CA ILE A 77 15.18 -19.27 14.42
C ILE A 77 16.10 -18.82 15.54
N LYS A 78 17.41 -18.78 15.26
CA LYS A 78 18.39 -18.13 16.15
C LYS A 78 18.00 -16.66 16.37
N ALA A 79 18.11 -16.18 17.61
CA ALA A 79 17.71 -14.81 17.96
C ALA A 79 18.54 -13.71 17.28
N ASP A 80 19.78 -14.01 16.91
CA ASP A 80 20.71 -13.11 16.22
C ASP A 80 20.63 -13.18 14.68
N ALA A 81 19.67 -13.93 14.13
CA ALA A 81 19.53 -14.08 12.69
C ALA A 81 19.14 -12.75 12.00
N GLU A 82 19.92 -12.35 11.00
CA GLU A 82 19.63 -11.16 10.19
C GLU A 82 18.54 -11.45 9.15
N LEU A 83 17.32 -11.00 9.42
CA LEU A 83 16.18 -11.18 8.53
C LEU A 83 16.07 -10.03 7.53
N ILE A 84 15.80 -10.35 6.26
CA ILE A 84 15.49 -9.34 5.25
C ILE A 84 13.98 -9.19 5.16
N ARG A 85 13.43 -8.08 5.64
CA ARG A 85 12.00 -7.77 5.46
C ARG A 85 11.75 -7.21 4.07
N LYS A 86 10.81 -7.82 3.34
CA LYS A 86 10.37 -7.35 2.01
C LYS A 86 8.86 -7.33 1.94
N GLY A 87 8.35 -6.52 1.01
CA GLY A 87 6.92 -6.37 0.77
C GLY A 87 6.40 -4.98 1.02
N LYS A 88 5.10 -4.81 0.79
CA LYS A 88 4.39 -3.55 1.05
C LYS A 88 3.61 -3.73 2.34
N SER A 89 3.93 -2.94 3.36
CA SER A 89 3.10 -2.92 4.55
C SER A 89 1.66 -2.49 4.23
N VAL A 90 0.73 -2.76 5.14
CA VAL A 90 -0.64 -2.20 5.08
C VAL A 90 -0.59 -0.67 4.94
N ALA A 91 0.38 0.01 5.56
CA ALA A 91 0.56 1.45 5.41
C ALA A 91 0.97 1.84 3.98
N ASP A 92 1.90 1.11 3.37
CA ASP A 92 2.35 1.34 1.98
C ASP A 92 1.22 1.08 0.96
N THR A 93 0.39 0.08 1.23
CA THR A 93 -0.78 -0.26 0.41
C THR A 93 -1.85 0.83 0.51
N LYS A 94 -2.13 1.31 1.72
CA LYS A 94 -3.08 2.41 1.96
C LYS A 94 -2.63 3.71 1.27
N LEU A 95 -1.35 4.05 1.34
CA LEU A 95 -0.78 5.20 0.63
C LEU A 95 -0.92 5.08 -0.89
N SER A 96 -0.64 3.90 -1.44
CA SER A 96 -0.80 3.64 -2.89
C SER A 96 -2.25 3.80 -3.36
N PHE A 97 -3.22 3.40 -2.53
CA PHE A 97 -4.65 3.58 -2.83
C PHE A 97 -5.05 5.05 -2.84
N PHE A 98 -4.63 5.85 -1.85
CA PHE A 98 -4.95 7.28 -1.79
C PHE A 98 -4.27 8.10 -2.89
N ASN A 99 -3.06 7.72 -3.29
CA ASN A 99 -2.35 8.35 -4.42
C ASN A 99 -2.82 7.83 -5.79
N GLY A 100 -3.79 6.91 -5.81
CA GLY A 100 -4.29 6.25 -7.01
C GLY A 100 -5.38 7.06 -7.74
N PRO A 101 -6.32 6.37 -8.43
CA PRO A 101 -7.28 6.96 -9.37
C PRO A 101 -8.12 8.13 -8.81
N ILE A 102 -8.31 8.17 -7.49
CA ILE A 102 -9.09 9.22 -6.83
C ILE A 102 -8.36 10.57 -6.89
N GLN A 103 -7.05 10.61 -6.59
CA GLN A 103 -6.27 11.84 -6.75
C GLN A 103 -6.15 12.24 -8.22
N SER A 104 -5.99 11.30 -9.16
CA SER A 104 -5.97 11.65 -10.58
C SER A 104 -7.31 12.21 -11.07
N ALA A 105 -8.44 11.71 -10.57
CA ALA A 105 -9.76 12.22 -10.92
C ALA A 105 -10.01 13.61 -10.32
N GLN A 106 -9.53 13.87 -9.09
CA GLN A 106 -9.59 15.19 -8.46
C GLN A 106 -8.63 16.20 -9.11
N ALA A 107 -7.43 15.78 -9.49
CA ALA A 107 -6.49 16.62 -10.24
C ALA A 107 -7.03 16.94 -11.64
N ALA A 108 -7.64 15.97 -12.32
CA ALA A 108 -8.29 16.20 -13.61
C ALA A 108 -9.51 17.13 -13.50
N SER A 109 -10.33 17.00 -12.44
CA SER A 109 -11.45 17.90 -12.22
C SER A 109 -11.01 19.32 -11.83
N ALA A 110 -9.94 19.45 -11.04
CA ALA A 110 -9.33 20.74 -10.71
C ALA A 110 -8.69 21.42 -11.93
N ALA A 111 -8.01 20.64 -12.79
CA ALA A 111 -7.45 21.14 -14.04
C ALA A 111 -8.56 21.61 -15.01
N ASN A 112 -9.66 20.87 -15.11
CA ASN A 112 -10.82 21.26 -15.91
C ASN A 112 -11.53 22.51 -15.33
N ALA A 113 -11.62 22.64 -14.00
CA ALA A 113 -12.16 23.84 -13.36
C ALA A 113 -11.27 25.07 -13.58
N ALA A 114 -9.95 24.93 -13.50
CA ALA A 114 -9.00 25.99 -13.81
C ALA A 114 -9.04 26.39 -15.30
N ALA A 115 -9.18 25.41 -16.20
CA ALA A 115 -9.37 25.68 -17.62
C ALA A 115 -10.68 26.43 -17.90
N GLN A 116 -11.80 26.06 -17.26
CA GLN A 116 -13.07 26.79 -17.40
C GLN A 116 -13.02 28.20 -16.82
N ALA A 117 -12.29 28.43 -15.72
CA ALA A 117 -12.06 29.77 -15.18
C ALA A 117 -11.23 30.65 -16.13
N ALA A 118 -10.31 30.08 -16.91
CA ALA A 118 -9.53 30.79 -17.92
C ALA A 118 -10.36 31.19 -19.16
N VAL A 119 -11.46 30.50 -19.46
CA VAL A 119 -12.36 30.82 -20.59
C VAL A 119 -13.47 31.80 -20.19
N ALA A 120 -13.79 31.92 -18.88
CA ALA A 120 -14.81 32.84 -18.38
C ALA A 120 -14.44 34.34 -18.51
N GLY A 121 -13.18 34.66 -18.82
CA GLY A 121 -12.75 35.99 -19.23
C GLY A 121 -12.45 36.03 -20.72
N GLY A 122 -13.41 36.44 -21.55
CA GLY A 122 -13.07 36.92 -22.89
C GLY A 122 -12.06 38.08 -22.82
N PRO A 123 -11.40 38.49 -23.93
CA PRO A 123 -10.31 39.47 -23.92
C PRO A 123 -10.68 40.85 -23.34
N THR A 124 -11.97 41.08 -23.08
CA THR A 124 -12.52 42.31 -22.49
C THR A 124 -12.82 42.21 -20.99
N GLY A 125 -12.73 41.03 -20.37
CA GLY A 125 -12.94 40.83 -18.93
C GLY A 125 -14.38 41.03 -18.42
N VAL A 126 -15.37 41.17 -19.31
CA VAL A 126 -16.77 41.40 -18.93
C VAL A 126 -17.47 40.06 -18.66
N LEU A 127 -17.86 39.83 -17.40
CA LEU A 127 -18.51 38.59 -16.95
C LEU A 127 -20.05 38.67 -16.93
N ASN A 128 -20.63 39.88 -16.89
CA ASN A 128 -22.09 40.09 -16.83
C ASN A 128 -22.50 41.26 -17.74
N CYS A 129 -23.57 41.09 -18.54
CA CYS A 129 -24.12 42.12 -19.43
C CYS A 129 -24.71 43.35 -18.71
N THR A 130 -24.74 43.35 -17.38
CA THR A 130 -25.24 44.46 -16.55
C THR A 130 -24.18 45.52 -16.24
N GLN A 131 -22.90 45.27 -16.54
CA GLN A 131 -21.83 46.27 -16.46
C GLN A 131 -21.56 46.88 -17.85
N ALA A 132 -22.60 47.42 -18.50
CA ALA A 132 -22.38 48.36 -19.59
C ALA A 132 -21.96 49.71 -18.97
N PRO A 133 -20.84 50.33 -19.40
CA PRO A 133 -20.49 51.68 -18.95
C PRO A 133 -21.59 52.66 -19.38
N ALA A 134 -21.90 53.64 -18.52
CA ALA A 134 -22.96 54.64 -18.73
C ALA A 134 -22.68 55.64 -19.89
N GLN A 135 -21.70 55.35 -20.74
CA GLN A 135 -21.29 56.19 -21.86
C GLN A 135 -21.06 55.28 -23.07
N CYS A 136 -21.72 55.59 -24.18
CA CYS A 136 -21.57 54.89 -25.44
C CYS A 136 -20.21 55.25 -26.08
N GLY A 137 -19.18 54.46 -25.79
CA GLY A 137 -17.95 54.44 -26.60
C GLY A 137 -18.13 53.51 -27.81
N ASN A 138 -17.27 53.68 -28.82
CA ASN A 138 -17.26 52.91 -30.09
C ASN A 138 -16.93 51.41 -29.90
N THR A 139 -17.77 50.67 -29.19
CA THR A 139 -17.71 49.21 -29.15
C THR A 139 -18.54 48.61 -30.28
N ALA A 140 -18.14 47.43 -30.74
CA ALA A 140 -18.69 46.74 -31.92
C ALA A 140 -20.12 46.19 -31.74
N TRP A 141 -20.87 46.64 -30.73
CA TRP A 141 -22.25 46.24 -30.46
C TRP A 141 -23.18 47.43 -30.69
N PRO A 142 -24.23 47.32 -31.52
CA PRO A 142 -25.27 48.33 -31.59
C PRO A 142 -25.92 48.42 -30.21
N GLY A 143 -25.79 49.58 -29.54
CA GLY A 143 -26.34 49.80 -28.21
C GLY A 143 -27.87 49.61 -28.15
N CYS A 144 -28.37 49.38 -26.94
CA CYS A 144 -29.79 49.22 -26.65
C CYS A 144 -30.60 50.45 -27.11
N PRO A 145 -31.81 50.28 -27.66
CA PRO A 145 -32.63 51.40 -28.09
C PRO A 145 -33.14 52.22 -26.88
N ASP A 146 -32.82 53.52 -26.88
CA ASP A 146 -33.37 54.50 -25.95
C ASP A 146 -34.80 54.85 -26.31
N THR A 147 -35.79 54.11 -25.80
CA THR A 147 -37.11 54.70 -25.56
C THR A 147 -37.82 54.03 -24.40
N PRO A 148 -38.31 54.80 -23.41
CA PRO A 148 -39.37 54.31 -22.54
C PRO A 148 -40.70 54.33 -23.32
N LYS A 149 -41.45 53.24 -23.24
CA LYS A 149 -42.89 53.24 -23.46
C LYS A 149 -43.57 52.71 -22.20
#